data_AF-A0A8J7F064-F1
#
_entry.id   AF-A0A8J7F064-F1
#
_cell.length_a   1.000
_cell.length_b   1.000
_cell.length_c   1.000
_cell.angle_alpha   90.00
_cell.angle_beta   90.00
_cell.angle_gamma   90.00
#
_symmetry.space_group_name_H-M   'P 1'
#
loop_
_entity.id
_entity.type
_entity.pdbx_description
1 polymer ?
#
loop_
_entity_poly.entity_id
_entity_poly.type
_entity_poly.pdbx_seq_one_letter_code
_entity_poly.pdbx_strand_id
1 'polypeptide(L)'
;MNLSNYPEAIAQSQFQLLLAERTVRRLQEQLTRLTAKIDSAIAFDADLKNDAQRKAKRTELLESPEYLEVAEVYQAAKDKHAEMEIELQLLLNRFSVAKLEQRHAIAIMELRTASA
;
A
#
# COMPACT_ATOMS: atom_id res chain seq x y z
N MET A 1 12.65 20.18 10.07
CA MET A 1 11.75 20.48 8.93
C MET A 1 10.97 21.73 9.31
N ASN A 2 10.98 22.78 8.47
CA ASN A 2 10.24 24.01 8.75
C ASN A 2 8.75 23.82 8.43
N LEU A 3 7.87 24.55 9.13
CA LEU A 3 6.41 24.49 8.94
C LEU A 3 6.00 24.71 7.47
N SER A 4 6.72 25.58 6.75
CA SER A 4 6.52 25.87 5.33
C SER A 4 6.79 24.68 4.40
N ASN A 5 7.59 23.72 4.82
CA ASN A 5 8.06 22.62 3.96
C ASN A 5 7.16 21.38 4.09
N TYR A 6 6.30 21.31 5.10
CA TYR A 6 5.40 20.17 5.31
C TYR A 6 4.38 20.00 4.18
N PRO A 7 3.70 21.05 3.66
CA PRO A 7 2.72 20.88 2.60
C PRO A 7 3.27 20.18 1.35
N GLU A 8 4.45 20.62 0.88
CA GLU A 8 5.11 20.03 -0.30
C GLU A 8 5.53 18.58 -0.04
N ALA A 9 6.13 18.30 1.13
CA ALA A 9 6.54 16.94 1.47
C ALA A 9 5.34 15.99 1.66
N ILE A 10 4.23 16.48 2.24
CA ILE A 10 2.98 15.72 2.37
C ILE A 10 2.43 15.40 0.98
N ALA A 11 2.36 16.39 0.09
CA ALA A 11 1.88 16.20 -1.27
C ALA A 11 2.76 15.19 -2.04
N GLN A 12 4.09 15.30 -1.90
CA GLN A 12 5.02 14.35 -2.50
C GLN A 12 4.80 12.94 -1.96
N SER A 13 4.70 12.77 -0.64
CA SER A 13 4.46 11.46 -0.01
C SER A 13 3.12 10.86 -0.44
N GLN A 14 2.05 11.66 -0.53
CA GLN A 14 0.75 11.24 -1.06
C GLN A 14 0.83 10.80 -2.52
N PHE A 15 1.59 11.50 -3.36
CA PHE A 15 1.78 11.11 -4.75
C PHE A 15 2.54 9.78 -4.87
N GLN A 16 3.57 9.58 -4.04
CA GLN A 16 4.30 8.30 -4.01
C GLN A 16 3.40 7.15 -3.54
N LEU A 17 2.56 7.38 -2.53
CA LEU A 17 1.57 6.40 -2.08
C LEU A 17 0.58 6.03 -3.19
N LEU A 18 0.09 7.01 -3.95
CA LEU A 18 -0.80 6.78 -5.10
C LEU A 18 -0.12 5.91 -6.18
N LEU A 19 1.16 6.13 -6.46
CA LEU A 19 1.91 5.31 -7.41
C LEU A 19 2.08 3.86 -6.91
N ALA A 20 2.34 3.68 -5.61
CA ALA A 20 2.38 2.35 -5.00
C ALA A 20 1.02 1.66 -5.10
N GLU A 21 -0.08 2.37 -4.80
CA GLU A 21 -1.44 1.83 -4.86
C GLU A 21 -1.83 1.39 -6.29
N ARG A 22 -1.42 2.16 -7.30
CA ARG A 22 -1.60 1.77 -8.72
C ARG A 22 -0.83 0.48 -9.05
N THR A 23 0.37 0.34 -8.50
CA THR A 23 1.21 -0.85 -8.71
C THR A 23 0.58 -2.09 -8.06
N VAL A 24 0.10 -1.96 -6.82
CA VAL A 24 -0.65 -3.01 -6.12
C VAL A 24 -1.88 -3.44 -6.92
N ARG A 25 -2.69 -2.49 -7.39
CA ARG A 25 -3.89 -2.79 -8.21
C ARG A 25 -3.54 -3.54 -9.49
N ARG A 26 -2.51 -3.09 -10.22
CA ARG A 26 -2.06 -3.76 -11.46
C ARG A 26 -1.63 -5.21 -11.19
N LEU A 27 -0.88 -5.46 -10.13
CA LEU A 27 -0.41 -6.79 -9.76
C LEU A 27 -1.57 -7.69 -9.30
N GLN A 28 -2.55 -7.14 -8.57
CA GLN A 28 -3.77 -7.85 -8.20
C GLN A 28 -4.57 -8.29 -9.44
N GLU A 29 -4.71 -7.41 -10.44
CA GLU A 29 -5.36 -7.75 -11.71
C GLU A 29 -4.60 -8.85 -12.46
N GLN A 30 -3.26 -8.81 -12.44
CA GLN A 30 -2.43 -9.85 -13.04
C GLN A 30 -2.65 -11.21 -12.37
N LEU A 31 -2.62 -11.27 -11.03
CA LEU A 31 -2.95 -12.48 -10.28
C LEU A 31 -4.35 -12.99 -10.60
N THR A 32 -5.34 -12.09 -10.64
CA THR A 32 -6.73 -12.43 -10.97
C THR A 32 -6.82 -13.09 -12.36
N ARG A 33 -6.10 -12.56 -13.35
CA ARG A 33 -6.04 -13.14 -14.70
C ARG A 33 -5.36 -14.50 -14.71
N LEU A 34 -4.26 -14.67 -13.96
CA LEU A 34 -3.56 -15.95 -13.85
C LEU A 34 -4.46 -17.00 -13.19
N THR A 35 -5.13 -16.66 -12.09
CA THR A 35 -6.10 -17.55 -11.42
C THR A 35 -7.23 -17.93 -12.37
N ALA A 36 -7.81 -16.98 -13.12
CA ALA A 36 -8.85 -17.28 -14.09
C ALA A 36 -8.37 -18.22 -15.22
N LYS A 37 -7.12 -18.07 -15.69
CA LYS A 37 -6.52 -18.98 -16.66
C LYS A 37 -6.38 -20.40 -16.09
N ILE A 38 -5.91 -20.52 -14.84
CA ILE A 38 -5.77 -21.80 -14.14
C ILE A 38 -7.14 -22.47 -13.99
N ASP A 39 -8.13 -21.74 -13.48
CA ASP A 39 -9.48 -22.27 -13.27
C ASP A 39 -10.12 -22.68 -14.60
N SER A 40 -9.91 -21.91 -15.68
CA SER A 40 -10.35 -22.29 -17.02
C SER A 40 -9.66 -23.56 -17.52
N ALA A 41 -8.34 -23.70 -17.34
CA ALA A 41 -7.61 -24.88 -17.77
C ALA A 41 -8.15 -26.15 -17.08
N ILE A 42 -8.42 -26.07 -15.78
CA ILE A 42 -8.99 -27.17 -14.99
C ILE A 42 -10.42 -27.50 -15.42
N ALA A 43 -11.23 -26.49 -15.72
CA ALA A 43 -12.62 -26.68 -16.13
C ALA A 43 -12.74 -27.41 -17.47
N PHE A 44 -11.79 -27.21 -18.38
CA PHE A 44 -11.75 -27.86 -19.70
C PHE A 44 -10.88 -29.13 -19.75
N ASP A 45 -10.27 -29.53 -18.64
CA ASP A 45 -9.47 -30.75 -18.55
C ASP A 45 -10.39 -31.98 -18.37
N ALA A 46 -10.51 -32.77 -19.44
CA ALA A 46 -11.35 -33.97 -19.47
C ALA A 46 -10.79 -35.13 -18.63
N ASP A 47 -9.50 -35.08 -18.24
CA ASP A 47 -8.86 -36.13 -17.43
C ASP A 47 -9.16 -35.98 -15.93
N LEU A 48 -9.64 -34.81 -15.50
CA LEU A 48 -10.03 -34.52 -14.12
C LEU A 48 -11.48 -34.95 -13.85
N LYS A 49 -11.63 -36.20 -13.40
CA LYS A 49 -12.91 -36.91 -13.22
C LYS A 49 -13.64 -36.55 -11.92
N ASN A 50 -12.95 -35.99 -10.94
CA ASN A 50 -13.53 -35.64 -9.65
C ASN A 50 -12.95 -34.35 -9.05
N ASP A 51 -13.62 -33.83 -8.04
CA ASP A 51 -13.25 -32.57 -7.38
C ASP A 51 -11.91 -32.63 -6.63
N ALA A 52 -11.52 -33.80 -6.12
CA ALA A 52 -10.23 -33.96 -5.45
C ALA A 52 -9.07 -33.78 -6.46
N GLN A 53 -9.21 -34.34 -7.67
CA GLN A 53 -8.26 -34.18 -8.77
C GLN A 53 -8.20 -32.72 -9.24
N ARG A 54 -9.35 -32.03 -9.37
CA ARG A 54 -9.39 -30.61 -9.73
C ARG A 54 -8.70 -29.73 -8.69
N LYS A 55 -8.93 -29.98 -7.41
CA LYS A 55 -8.28 -29.24 -6.31
C LYS A 55 -6.77 -29.49 -6.29
N ALA A 56 -6.34 -30.74 -6.42
CA ALA A 56 -4.91 -31.08 -6.50
C ALA A 56 -4.24 -30.38 -7.69
N LYS A 57 -4.86 -30.42 -8.88
CA LYS A 57 -4.33 -29.76 -10.07
C LYS A 57 -4.29 -28.24 -9.91
N ARG A 58 -5.30 -27.65 -9.25
CA ARG A 58 -5.31 -26.23 -8.93
C ARG A 58 -4.15 -25.82 -8.03
N THR A 59 -3.89 -26.58 -6.98
CA THR A 59 -2.76 -26.32 -6.08
C THR A 59 -1.43 -26.39 -6.85
N GLU A 60 -1.23 -27.44 -7.64
CA GLU A 60 -0.03 -27.59 -8.48
C GLU A 60 0.18 -26.39 -9.43
N LEU A 61 -0.88 -25.93 -10.10
CA LEU A 61 -0.79 -24.80 -11.03
C LEU A 61 -0.57 -23.45 -10.32
N LEU A 62 -1.08 -23.28 -9.09
CA LEU A 62 -0.79 -22.11 -8.26
C LEU A 62 0.63 -22.12 -7.70
N GLU A 63 1.29 -23.27 -7.65
CA GLU A 63 2.71 -23.40 -7.30
C GLU A 63 3.63 -23.19 -8.52
N SER A 64 3.07 -22.86 -9.69
CA SER A 64 3.88 -22.55 -10.86
C SER A 64 4.77 -21.31 -10.63
N PRO A 65 6.01 -21.30 -11.18
CA PRO A 65 6.92 -20.17 -11.02
C PRO A 65 6.32 -18.83 -11.46
N GLU A 66 5.53 -18.82 -12.55
CA GLU A 66 4.85 -17.62 -13.05
C GLU A 66 3.86 -17.05 -12.02
N TYR A 67 3.07 -17.91 -11.38
CA TYR A 67 2.12 -17.46 -10.36
C TYR A 67 2.83 -16.98 -9.10
N LEU A 68 3.82 -17.75 -8.62
CA LEU A 68 4.56 -17.43 -7.41
C LEU A 68 5.33 -16.12 -7.54
N GLU A 69 6.00 -15.88 -8.67
CA GLU A 69 6.73 -14.62 -8.91
C GLU A 69 5.80 -13.41 -8.83
N VAL A 70 4.64 -13.45 -9.50
CA VAL A 70 3.68 -12.33 -9.45
C VAL A 70 3.09 -12.20 -8.04
N ALA A 71 2.86 -13.30 -7.33
CA ALA A 71 2.33 -13.28 -5.97
C ALA A 71 3.30 -12.67 -4.96
N GLU A 72 4.59 -13.02 -5.06
CA GLU A 72 5.66 -12.45 -4.24
C GLU A 72 5.81 -10.94 -4.50
N VAL A 73 5.88 -10.54 -5.77
CA VAL A 73 5.98 -9.11 -6.14
C VAL A 73 4.74 -8.33 -5.69
N TYR A 74 3.54 -8.93 -5.79
CA TYR A 74 2.31 -8.34 -5.27
C TYR A 74 2.36 -8.12 -3.76
N GLN A 75 2.81 -9.13 -3.01
CA GLN A 75 2.89 -9.04 -1.55
C GLN A 75 3.92 -7.98 -1.13
N ALA A 76 5.11 -7.97 -1.74
CA ALA A 76 6.13 -6.95 -1.49
C ALA A 76 5.61 -5.53 -1.82
N ALA A 77 4.85 -5.37 -2.90
CA ALA A 77 4.23 -4.08 -3.25
C ALA A 77 3.19 -3.63 -2.22
N LYS A 78 2.40 -4.56 -1.66
CA LYS A 78 1.45 -4.26 -0.57
C LYS A 78 2.15 -3.84 0.70
N ASP A 79 3.19 -4.55 1.09
CA ASP A 79 3.97 -4.23 2.29
C ASP A 79 4.59 -2.84 2.11
N LYS A 80 5.13 -2.54 0.93
CA LYS A 80 5.68 -1.22 0.64
C LYS A 80 4.63 -0.12 0.68
N HIS A 81 3.43 -0.37 0.15
CA HIS A 81 2.32 0.57 0.25
C HIS A 81 1.96 0.87 1.72
N ALA A 82 1.87 -0.16 2.55
CA ALA A 82 1.57 0.00 3.98
C ALA A 82 2.66 0.81 4.71
N GLU A 83 3.94 0.55 4.42
CA GLU A 83 5.04 1.37 4.95
C GLU A 83 4.89 2.86 4.58
N MET A 84 4.59 3.15 3.31
CA MET A 84 4.42 4.53 2.84
C MET A 84 3.22 5.23 3.49
N GLU A 85 2.15 4.49 3.77
CA GLU A 85 0.99 5.00 4.50
C GLU A 85 1.36 5.36 5.95
N ILE A 86 2.14 4.52 6.63
CA ILE A 86 2.67 4.80 7.98
C ILE A 86 3.55 6.06 7.95
N GLU A 87 4.44 6.18 6.96
CA GLU A 87 5.32 7.34 6.80
C GLU A 87 4.54 8.64 6.57
N LEU A 88 3.52 8.61 5.71
CA LEU A 88 2.63 9.75 5.48
C LEU A 88 1.91 10.16 6.77
N GLN A 89 1.38 9.18 7.52
CA GLN A 89 0.69 9.46 8.78
C GLN A 89 1.63 10.07 9.81
N LEU A 90 2.87 9.59 9.90
CA LEU A 90 3.88 10.18 10.75
C LEU A 90 4.18 11.63 10.35
N LEU A 91 4.27 11.93 9.05
CA LEU A 91 4.51 13.28 8.54
C LEU A 91 3.35 14.23 8.89
N LEU A 92 2.10 13.78 8.74
CA LEU A 92 0.90 14.54 9.12
C LEU A 92 0.84 14.81 10.63
N ASN A 93 1.20 13.81 11.44
CA ASN A 93 1.26 13.96 12.89
C ASN A 93 2.34 14.97 13.30
N ARG A 94 3.54 14.88 12.72
CA ARG A 94 4.63 15.84 12.95
C ARG A 94 4.25 17.26 12.56
N PHE A 95 3.57 17.44 11.43
CA PHE A 95 3.05 18.74 11.04
C PHE A 95 2.06 19.29 12.06
N SER A 96 1.15 18.44 12.56
CA SER A 96 0.16 18.83 13.56
C SER A 96 0.79 19.27 14.87
N VAL A 97 1.79 18.53 15.37
CA VAL A 97 2.57 18.90 16.56
C VAL A 97 3.27 20.25 16.35
N ALA A 98 3.97 20.42 15.23
CA ALA A 98 4.69 21.66 14.94
C ALA A 98 3.75 22.90 14.90
N LYS A 99 2.51 22.75 14.39
CA LYS A 99 1.51 23.83 14.44
C LYS A 99 1.11 24.19 15.86
N LEU A 100 0.93 23.18 16.72
CA LEU A 100 0.53 23.38 18.12
C LEU A 100 1.65 24.06 18.91
N GLU A 101 2.89 23.63 18.73
CA GLU A 101 4.06 24.23 19.35
C GLU A 101 4.21 25.71 18.95
N GLN A 102 4.04 26.02 17.66
CA GLN A 102 4.12 27.41 17.18
C GLN A 102 2.99 28.27 17.76
N ARG A 103 1.76 27.76 17.83
CA ARG A 103 0.63 28.48 18.43
C ARG A 103 0.86 28.73 19.93
N HIS A 104 1.36 27.72 20.63
CA HIS A 104 1.70 27.85 22.05
C HIS A 104 2.80 28.89 22.29
N ALA A 105 3.84 28.91 21.43
CA ALA A 105 4.88 29.92 21.49
C ALA A 105 4.33 31.34 21.29
N ILE A 106 3.43 31.53 20.33
CA ILE A 106 2.74 32.82 20.10
C ILE A 106 1.95 33.23 21.35
N ALA A 107 1.14 32.33 21.90
CA ALA A 107 0.34 32.63 23.09
C ALA A 107 1.21 33.01 24.30
N ILE A 108 2.35 32.36 24.51
CA ILE A 108 3.32 32.73 25.56
C ILE A 108 3.88 34.13 25.31
N MET A 109 4.23 34.47 24.07
CA MET A 109 4.74 35.80 23.73
C MET A 109 3.69 36.87 23.99
N GLU A 110 2.44 36.64 23.57
CA GLU A 110 1.31 37.57 23.79
C GLU A 110 1.04 37.82 25.27
N LEU A 111 1.04 36.76 26.09
CA LEU A 111 0.89 36.88 27.55
C LEU A 111 2.00 37.71 28.17
N ARG A 112 3.26 37.52 27.74
CA ARG A 112 4.41 38.29 28.24
C ARG A 112 4.32 39.76 27.85
N THR A 113 3.90 40.06 26.62
CA THR A 113 3.71 41.44 26.16
C THR A 113 2.52 42.13 26.81
N ALA A 114 1.47 41.39 27.20
CA ALA A 114 0.31 41.95 27.88
C ALA A 114 0.55 42.19 29.38
N SER A 115 1.58 41.58 29.95
CA SER A 115 1.96 41.70 31.37
C SER A 115 3.08 42.73 31.63
N ALA A 116 3.60 43.36 30.56
CA ALA A 116 4.66 44.36 30.59
C ALA A 116 4.09 45.75 30.29
#